data_AF-A0A8J5BYI1-F1
#
_entry.id   AF-A0A8J5BYI1-F1
#
_cell.length_a   1.000
_cell.length_b   1.000
_cell.length_c   1.000
_cell.angle_alpha   90.00
_cell.angle_beta   90.00
_cell.angle_gamma   90.00
#
_symmetry.space_group_name_H-M   'P 1'
#
loop_
_entity.id
_entity.type
_entity.pdbx_description
1 polymer ?
#
loop_
_entity_poly.entity_id
_entity_poly.type
_entity_poly.pdbx_seq_one_letter_code
_entity_poly.pdbx_strand_id
1 'polypeptide(L)'
;MGRERVIEYCVGGGGGVGKLARASVEEFVKGVAARTPAPGGGSVAATVAALGSALGAMVGQMTFGKRQWEALDATVRRLIPPLHQAATAMVPAIDADTAAFNAYMVRAEGLLSY
;
A
#
# COMPACT_ATOMS: atom_id res chain seq x y z
N MET A 1 25.13 16.70 10.19
CA MET A 1 25.06 17.74 9.15
C MET A 1 24.95 17.02 7.80
N GLY A 2 23.80 17.07 7.12
CA GLY A 2 23.63 16.35 5.83
C GLY A 2 22.23 15.84 5.49
N ARG A 3 21.15 16.54 5.90
CA ARG A 3 19.76 16.14 5.58
C ARG A 3 18.99 17.16 4.73
N GLU A 4 19.66 18.20 4.23
CA GLU A 4 18.99 19.38 3.63
C GLU A 4 19.38 19.64 2.16
N ARG A 5 20.15 18.75 1.51
CA ARG A 5 20.67 18.98 0.14
C ARG A 5 20.06 18.07 -0.94
N VAL A 6 18.91 17.46 -0.68
CA VAL A 6 18.16 16.73 -1.71
C VAL A 6 16.78 17.37 -1.81
N ILE A 7 16.53 18.07 -2.92
CA ILE A 7 15.28 18.78 -3.22
C ILE A 7 14.07 17.81 -3.14
N GLU A 8 14.28 16.53 -3.43
CA GLU A 8 13.29 15.45 -3.34
C GLU A 8 12.82 15.15 -1.91
N TYR A 9 13.58 15.52 -0.88
CA TYR A 9 13.16 15.41 0.52
C TYR A 9 12.40 16.65 1.01
N CYS A 10 12.68 17.83 0.43
CA CYS A 10 12.02 19.10 0.76
C CYS A 10 10.64 19.21 0.09
N VAL A 11 10.48 18.62 -1.09
CA VAL A 11 9.16 18.20 -1.59
C VAL A 11 8.83 16.91 -0.86
N GLY A 12 8.46 17.00 0.42
CA GLY A 12 7.98 15.84 1.16
C GLY A 12 6.95 15.15 0.28
N GLY A 13 7.30 13.95 -0.23
CA GLY A 13 6.67 13.30 -1.36
C GLY A 13 5.16 13.21 -1.17
N GLY A 14 4.46 14.26 -1.59
CA GLY A 14 3.04 14.47 -1.41
C GLY A 14 2.22 13.66 -2.40
N GLY A 15 2.63 12.41 -2.66
CA GLY A 15 1.81 11.36 -3.24
C GLY A 15 1.12 10.63 -2.10
N GLY A 16 -0.01 11.19 -1.67
CA GLY A 16 -0.61 11.01 -0.35
C GLY A 16 -0.98 9.58 0.02
N VAL A 17 -0.26 9.02 1.00
CA VAL A 17 -0.81 7.97 1.86
C VAL A 17 -1.94 8.60 2.66
N GLY A 18 -3.18 8.25 2.30
CA GLY A 18 -4.39 8.86 2.83
C GLY A 18 -4.73 8.35 4.23
N LYS A 19 -5.91 8.76 4.72
CA LYS A 19 -6.35 8.48 6.09
C LYS A 19 -6.53 6.98 6.32
N LEU A 20 -7.00 6.24 5.31
CA LEU A 20 -7.35 4.83 5.45
C LEU A 20 -6.08 3.97 5.61
N ALA A 21 -5.04 4.23 4.82
CA ALA A 21 -3.76 3.55 4.96
C ALA A 21 -3.00 3.89 6.28
N ARG A 22 -3.36 4.99 6.95
CA ARG A 22 -2.79 5.38 8.26
C ARG A 22 -3.63 4.94 9.45
N ALA A 23 -4.82 4.42 9.21
CA ALA A 23 -5.69 3.94 10.28
C ALA A 23 -5.03 2.76 11.00
N SER A 24 -5.32 2.61 12.29
CA SER A 24 -4.99 1.37 12.97
C SER A 24 -5.71 0.19 12.29
N VAL A 25 -5.15 -1.01 12.41
CA VAL A 25 -5.78 -2.22 11.86
C VAL A 25 -7.20 -2.39 12.41
N GLU A 26 -7.42 -2.07 13.69
CA GLU A 26 -8.74 -2.11 14.33
C GLU A 26 -9.73 -1.13 13.67
N GLU A 27 -9.32 0.12 13.45
CA GLU A 27 -10.16 1.12 12.78
C GLU A 27 -10.45 0.74 11.32
N PHE A 28 -9.45 0.23 10.59
CA PHE A 28 -9.62 -0.23 9.22
C PHE A 28 -10.66 -1.36 9.16
N VAL A 29 -10.53 -2.37 10.02
CA VAL A 29 -11.48 -3.50 10.09
C VAL A 29 -12.88 -3.03 10.48
N LYS A 30 -13.00 -2.14 11.45
CA LYS A 30 -14.30 -1.54 11.82
C LYS A 30 -14.91 -0.75 10.67
N GLY A 31 -14.10 -0.01 9.91
CA GLY A 31 -14.53 0.75 8.74
C GLY A 31 -15.05 -0.14 7.61
N VAL A 32 -14.36 -1.24 7.32
CA VAL A 32 -14.79 -2.24 6.31
C VAL A 32 -16.07 -2.95 6.74
N ALA A 33 -16.26 -3.20 8.04
CA ALA A 33 -17.47 -3.84 8.57
C ALA A 33 -18.64 -2.87 8.77
N ALA A 34 -18.44 -1.57 8.57
CA ALA A 34 -19.47 -0.56 8.79
C ALA A 34 -20.55 -0.63 7.70
N ARG A 35 -21.74 -0.12 8.01
CA ARG A 35 -22.85 0.03 7.05
C ARG A 35 -22.63 1.26 6.16
N THR A 36 -21.48 1.33 5.50
CA THR A 36 -21.08 2.39 4.56
C THR A 36 -20.65 1.76 3.24
N PRO A 37 -20.78 2.47 2.10
CA PRO A 37 -20.47 1.89 0.80
C PRO A 37 -18.96 1.86 0.47
N ALA A 38 -18.15 2.62 1.22
CA ALA A 38 -16.69 2.55 1.22
C ALA A 38 -16.18 2.73 2.66
N PRO A 39 -14.99 2.18 3.04
CA PRO A 39 -14.04 1.43 2.21
C PRO A 39 -14.54 0.06 1.75
N GLY A 40 -14.23 -0.30 0.51
CA GLY A 40 -14.77 -1.49 -0.16
C GLY A 40 -13.76 -2.62 -0.35
N GLY A 41 -14.15 -3.61 -1.16
CA GLY A 41 -13.32 -4.78 -1.47
C GLY A 41 -11.99 -4.44 -2.17
N GLY A 42 -11.94 -3.34 -2.94
CA GLY A 42 -10.70 -2.89 -3.58
C GLY A 42 -9.68 -2.38 -2.57
N SER A 43 -10.08 -1.55 -1.60
CA SER A 43 -9.24 -1.14 -0.48
C SER A 43 -8.71 -2.34 0.31
N VAL A 44 -9.55 -3.37 0.54
CA VAL A 44 -9.13 -4.61 1.23
C VAL A 44 -8.13 -5.40 0.38
N ALA A 45 -8.39 -5.55 -0.93
CA ALA A 45 -7.49 -6.26 -1.84
C ALA A 45 -6.12 -5.59 -1.92
N ALA A 46 -6.07 -4.26 -1.96
CA ALA A 46 -4.83 -3.48 -1.91
C ALA A 46 -4.05 -3.74 -0.60
N THR A 47 -4.74 -3.76 0.54
CA THR A 47 -4.13 -4.09 1.84
C THR A 47 -3.54 -5.52 1.85
N VAL A 48 -4.29 -6.50 1.36
CA VAL A 48 -3.83 -7.90 1.27
C VAL A 48 -2.62 -8.03 0.34
N ALA A 49 -2.63 -7.35 -0.81
CA ALA A 49 -1.51 -7.34 -1.74
C ALA A 49 -0.26 -6.69 -1.14
N ALA A 50 -0.42 -5.59 -0.40
CA ALA A 50 0.66 -4.92 0.32
C ALA A 50 1.29 -5.86 1.37
N LEU A 51 0.45 -6.49 2.19
CA LEU A 51 0.89 -7.44 3.22
C LEU A 51 1.59 -8.67 2.65
N GLY A 52 1.03 -9.26 1.59
CA GLY A 52 1.62 -10.42 0.92
C GLY A 52 3.00 -10.11 0.33
N SER A 53 3.12 -8.95 -0.33
CA SER A 53 4.39 -8.49 -0.90
C SER A 53 5.43 -8.18 0.19
N ALA A 54 5.01 -7.53 1.28
CA ALA A 54 5.88 -7.22 2.42
C ALA A 54 6.39 -8.50 3.10
N LEU A 55 5.52 -9.49 3.29
CA LEU A 55 5.90 -10.78 3.86
C LEU A 55 6.89 -11.53 2.95
N GLY A 56 6.65 -11.53 1.64
CA GLY A 56 7.60 -12.11 0.67
C GLY A 56 8.98 -11.44 0.74
N ALA A 57 9.00 -10.11 0.83
CA ALA A 57 10.25 -9.36 0.96
C ALA A 57 10.97 -9.69 2.28
N MET A 58 10.25 -9.78 3.39
CA MET A 58 10.78 -10.18 4.69
C MET A 58 11.41 -11.57 4.63
N VAL A 59 10.72 -12.57 4.07
CA VAL A 59 11.26 -13.91 3.92
C VAL A 59 12.50 -13.92 3.03
N GLY A 60 12.50 -13.15 1.94
CA GLY A 60 13.69 -12.96 1.10
C GLY A 60 14.87 -12.41 1.90
N GLN A 61 14.66 -11.39 2.72
CA GLN A 61 15.69 -10.82 3.61
C GLN A 61 16.17 -11.82 4.67
N MET A 62 15.26 -12.65 5.21
CA MET A 62 15.62 -13.71 6.17
C MET A 62 16.41 -14.85 5.53
N THR A 63 16.40 -14.98 4.20
CA THR A 63 17.15 -16.00 3.45
C THR A 63 18.51 -15.47 2.99
N PHE A 64 18.58 -14.20 2.57
CA PHE A 64 19.78 -13.57 2.04
C PHE A 64 20.97 -13.61 3.00
N GLY A 65 22.15 -13.99 2.50
CA GLY A 65 23.42 -13.93 3.23
C GLY A 65 23.60 -15.02 4.29
N LYS A 66 22.71 -16.03 4.32
CA LYS A 66 22.86 -17.20 5.19
C LYS A 66 23.64 -18.29 4.48
N ARG A 67 24.66 -18.83 5.15
CA ARG A 67 25.52 -19.91 4.64
C ARG A 67 24.76 -21.13 4.12
N GLN A 68 23.68 -21.51 4.81
CA GLN A 68 22.80 -22.62 4.42
C GLN A 68 21.99 -22.36 3.13
N TRP A 69 21.89 -21.11 2.69
CA TRP A 69 21.09 -20.66 1.54
C TRP A 69 21.92 -19.93 0.48
N GLU A 70 23.25 -20.06 0.48
CA GLU A 70 24.13 -19.36 -0.48
C GLU A 70 23.74 -19.61 -1.95
N ALA A 71 23.28 -20.82 -2.27
CA ALA A 71 22.78 -21.16 -3.61
C ALA A 71 21.55 -20.31 -4.04
N LEU A 72 20.84 -19.71 -3.09
CA LEU A 72 19.64 -18.89 -3.33
C LEU A 72 19.94 -17.39 -3.31
N ASP A 73 21.15 -16.95 -2.93
CA ASP A 73 21.48 -15.53 -2.72
C ASP A 73 21.21 -14.67 -3.96
N ALA A 74 21.63 -15.15 -5.15
CA ALA A 74 21.38 -14.44 -6.41
C ALA A 74 19.87 -14.28 -6.69
N THR A 75 19.08 -15.31 -6.37
CA THR A 75 17.63 -15.33 -6.57
C THR A 75 16.94 -14.37 -5.62
N VAL A 76 17.20 -14.47 -4.31
CA VAL A 76 16.53 -13.61 -3.31
C VAL A 76 16.97 -12.15 -3.47
N ARG A 77 18.22 -11.88 -3.82
CA ARG A 77 18.70 -10.52 -4.11
C ARG A 77 17.94 -9.86 -5.28
N ARG A 78 17.49 -10.65 -6.26
CA ARG A 78 16.66 -10.17 -7.37
C ARG A 78 15.19 -9.98 -6.97
N LEU A 79 14.66 -10.80 -6.06
CA LEU A 79 13.25 -10.80 -5.67
C LEU A 79 12.90 -9.78 -4.57
N ILE A 80 13.81 -9.50 -3.65
CA ILE A 80 13.55 -8.58 -2.53
C ILE A 80 13.15 -7.17 -3.02
N PRO A 81 13.87 -6.52 -3.97
CA PRO A 81 13.51 -5.18 -4.42
C PRO A 81 12.09 -5.05 -5.02
N PRO A 82 11.66 -5.89 -5.99
CA PRO A 82 10.32 -5.77 -6.55
C PRO A 82 9.22 -6.09 -5.54
N LEU A 83 9.45 -6.99 -4.57
CA LEU A 83 8.49 -7.27 -3.49
C LEU A 83 8.33 -6.07 -2.54
N HIS A 84 9.43 -5.42 -2.16
CA HIS A 84 9.37 -4.17 -1.38
C HIS A 84 8.68 -3.04 -2.15
N GLN A 85 8.99 -2.92 -3.44
CA GLN A 85 8.34 -1.93 -4.29
C GLN A 85 6.84 -2.18 -4.41
N ALA A 86 6.42 -3.44 -4.64
CA ALA A 86 5.01 -3.81 -4.71
C ALA A 86 4.30 -3.53 -3.38
N ALA A 87 4.91 -3.87 -2.25
CA ALA A 87 4.36 -3.58 -0.93
C ALA A 87 4.09 -2.08 -0.74
N THR A 88 5.08 -1.24 -1.09
CA THR A 88 5.00 0.21 -0.93
C THR A 88 4.02 0.85 -1.93
N ALA A 89 3.97 0.34 -3.16
CA ALA A 89 3.09 0.86 -4.21
C ALA A 89 1.60 0.54 -3.98
N MET A 90 1.28 -0.52 -3.23
CA MET A 90 -0.11 -0.87 -2.89
C MET A 90 -0.68 -0.01 -1.75
N VAL A 91 0.16 0.60 -0.91
CA VAL A 91 -0.32 1.42 0.22
C VAL A 91 -1.17 2.61 -0.23
N PRO A 92 -0.78 3.42 -1.24
CA PRO A 92 -1.64 4.48 -1.78
C PRO A 92 -2.91 3.96 -2.46
N ALA A 93 -2.90 2.73 -2.97
CA ALA A 93 -4.05 2.14 -3.65
C ALA A 93 -5.22 1.87 -2.68
N ILE A 94 -4.94 1.71 -1.38
CA ILE A 94 -5.95 1.55 -0.32
C ILE A 94 -6.91 2.75 -0.31
N ASP A 95 -6.38 3.97 -0.28
CA ASP A 95 -7.17 5.20 -0.31
C ASP A 95 -7.71 5.51 -1.71
N ALA A 96 -6.97 5.17 -2.77
CA ALA A 96 -7.37 5.43 -4.14
C ALA A 96 -8.69 4.73 -4.51
N ASP A 97 -8.89 3.49 -4.06
CA ASP A 97 -10.15 2.76 -4.27
C ASP A 97 -11.34 3.49 -3.63
N THR A 98 -11.20 3.89 -2.37
CA THR A 98 -12.24 4.64 -1.65
C THR A 98 -12.52 5.99 -2.32
N ALA A 99 -11.49 6.71 -2.76
CA ALA A 99 -11.64 7.99 -3.44
C ALA A 99 -12.35 7.84 -4.81
N ALA A 100 -11.96 6.84 -5.59
CA ALA A 100 -12.58 6.55 -6.88
C ALA A 100 -14.06 6.18 -6.72
N PHE A 101 -14.39 5.34 -5.73
CA PHE A 101 -15.77 4.97 -5.44
C PHE A 101 -16.62 6.18 -5.02
N ASN A 102 -16.12 7.01 -4.11
CA ASN A 102 -16.83 8.22 -3.67
C ASN A 102 -17.08 9.19 -4.82
N ALA A 103 -16.09 9.39 -5.71
CA ALA A 103 -16.26 10.24 -6.90
C ALA A 103 -17.32 9.68 -7.87
N TYR A 104 -17.38 8.36 -8.03
CA TYR A 104 -18.41 7.70 -8.83
C TYR A 104 -19.82 7.94 -8.25
N MET A 105 -19.99 7.78 -6.93
CA MET A 105 -21.29 7.98 -6.27
C MET A 105 -21.80 9.42 -6.41
N VAL A 106 -20.95 10.42 -6.16
CA VAL A 106 -21.31 11.85 -6.32
C VAL A 106 -21.77 12.14 -7.76
N ARG A 107 -21.07 11.57 -8.76
CA ARG A 107 -21.45 11.76 -10.16
C ARG A 107 -22.76 11.05 -10.51
N ALA A 108 -22.98 9.84 -9.98
CA ALA A 108 -24.19 9.08 -10.23
C ALA A 108 -25.44 9.78 -9.66
N GLU A 109 -25.35 10.32 -8.44
CA GLU A 109 -26.44 11.08 -7.80
C GLU A 109 -26.76 12.37 -8.58
N GLY A 110 -25.72 13.08 -9.04
CA GLY A 110 -25.89 14.28 -9.86
C GLY A 110 -26.58 14.04 -11.21
N LEU A 111 -26.44 12.83 -11.78
CA LEU A 111 -27.10 12.45 -13.04
C LEU A 111 -28.57 12.01 -12.87
N LEU A 112 -28.96 11.55 -11.68
CA LEU A 112 -30.34 11.17 -11.35
C LEU A 112 -31.20 12.38 -10.92
N SER A 113 -30.56 13.53 -10.71
CA SER A 113 -31.19 14.78 -10.26
C SER A 113 -31.63 15.69 -11.43
N TYR A 114 -31.46 15.22 -12.67
CA TYR A 114 -31.88 15.84 -13.94
C TYR A 114 -32.86 14.92 -14.68
#